data_AF-A0A7Z0RVH0-F1
#
_entry.id   AF-A0A7Z0RVH0-F1
#
_cell.length_a   1.000
_cell.length_b   1.000
_cell.length_c   1.000
_cell.angle_alpha   90.00
_cell.angle_beta   90.00
_cell.angle_gamma   90.00
#
_symmetry.space_group_name_H-M   'P 1'
#
loop_
_entity.id
_entity.type
_entity.pdbx_description
1 polymer ?
#
loop_
_entity_poly.entity_id
_entity_poly.type
_entity_poly.pdbx_seq_one_letter_code
_entity_poly.pdbx_strand_id
1 'polypeptide(L)'
;MQNAELLNEGLALMALGMGFVFIFLTVLVISVTLMSSTVRRFHPAPASSAPVRREPPASSSQDDEVQAVISAAVHRYRRQKGRES
;
A
#
# COMPACT_ATOMS: atom_id res chain seq x y z
N MET A 1 -12.65 46.73 28.22
CA MET A 1 -12.52 45.33 28.69
C MET A 1 -13.40 44.35 27.90
N GLN A 2 -14.57 44.73 27.37
CA GLN A 2 -15.43 43.87 26.52
C GLN A 2 -14.77 43.31 25.24
N ASN A 3 -13.87 44.05 24.59
CA ASN A 3 -13.21 43.55 23.36
C ASN A 3 -12.33 42.31 23.59
N ALA A 4 -11.71 42.20 24.77
CA ALA A 4 -10.88 41.04 25.11
C ALA A 4 -11.74 39.77 25.30
N GLU A 5 -12.98 39.95 25.78
CA GLU A 5 -13.95 38.88 26.00
C GLU A 5 -14.45 38.30 24.67
N LEU A 6 -14.80 39.18 23.71
CA LEU A 6 -15.20 38.79 22.35
C LEU A 6 -14.07 38.08 21.58
N LEU A 7 -12.83 38.54 21.74
CA LEU A 7 -11.66 37.88 21.13
C LEU A 7 -11.43 36.48 21.74
N ASN A 8 -11.61 36.34 23.05
CA ASN A 8 -11.51 35.05 23.74
C ASN A 8 -12.62 34.08 23.32
N GLU A 9 -13.86 34.56 23.16
CA GLU A 9 -14.96 33.77 22.59
C GLU A 9 -14.66 33.35 21.15
N GLY A 10 -14.16 34.27 20.31
CA GLY A 10 -13.75 33.96 18.94
C GLY A 10 -12.66 32.90 18.86
N LEU A 11 -11.64 32.99 19.73
CA LEU A 11 -10.59 31.98 19.87
C LEU A 11 -11.14 30.63 20.32
N ALA A 12 -12.05 30.61 21.29
CA ALA A 12 -12.69 29.38 21.77
C ALA A 12 -13.54 28.73 20.67
N LEU A 13 -14.31 29.52 19.92
CA LEU A 13 -15.10 29.05 18.78
C LEU A 13 -14.20 28.50 17.66
N MET A 14 -13.07 29.15 17.39
CA MET A 14 -12.11 28.68 16.40
C MET A 14 -11.45 27.36 16.83
N ALA A 15 -11.05 27.24 18.10
CA ALA A 15 -10.53 26.01 18.66
C ALA A 15 -11.55 24.87 18.62
N LEU A 16 -12.81 25.15 18.95
CA LEU A 16 -13.91 24.19 18.87
C LEU A 16 -14.14 23.73 17.42
N GLY A 17 -14.17 24.66 16.47
CA GLY A 17 -14.33 24.36 15.05
C GLY A 17 -13.18 23.50 14.51
N MET A 18 -11.94 23.87 14.83
CA MET A 18 -10.75 23.11 14.45
C MET A 18 -10.74 21.71 15.08
N GLY A 19 -11.16 21.57 16.33
CA GLY A 19 -11.30 20.28 17.00
C GLY A 19 -12.35 19.39 16.34
N PHE A 20 -13.53 19.93 16.02
CA PHE A 20 -14.59 19.18 15.34
C PHE A 20 -14.15 18.70 13.96
N VAL A 21 -13.49 19.56 13.17
CA VAL A 21 -12.94 19.18 11.86
C VAL A 21 -11.90 18.08 12.02
N PHE A 22 -11.00 18.17 13.00
CA PHE A 22 -9.99 17.14 13.25
C PHE A 22 -10.63 15.78 13.57
N ILE A 23 -11.64 15.76 14.45
CA ILE A 23 -12.38 14.53 14.79
C ILE A 23 -13.09 13.97 13.55
N PHE A 24 -13.77 14.84 12.80
CA PHE A 24 -14.50 14.44 11.59
C PHE A 24 -13.58 13.83 10.54
N LEU A 25 -12.44 14.47 10.27
CA LEU A 25 -11.42 13.95 9.36
C LEU A 25 -10.82 12.64 9.86
N THR A 26 -10.56 12.51 11.17
CA THR A 26 -10.07 11.25 11.77
C THR A 26 -11.04 10.11 11.52
N VAL A 27 -12.34 10.34 11.75
CA VAL A 27 -13.40 9.35 11.50
C VAL A 27 -13.49 9.01 10.01
N LEU A 28 -13.38 10.00 9.12
CA LEU A 28 -13.35 9.80 7.67
C LEU A 28 -12.16 8.94 7.24
N VAL A 29 -10.95 9.25 7.73
CA VAL A 29 -9.73 8.49 7.44
C VAL A 29 -9.87 7.05 7.91
N ILE A 30 -10.38 6.82 9.14
CA ILE A 30 -10.63 5.47 9.65
C ILE A 30 -11.63 4.74 8.75
N SER A 31 -12.73 5.39 8.36
CA SER A 31 -13.75 4.79 7.49
C SER A 31 -13.20 4.40 6.12
N VAL A 32 -12.44 5.29 5.47
CA VAL A 32 -11.77 5.01 4.19
C VAL A 32 -10.72 3.91 4.36
N THR A 33 -10.00 3.87 5.48
CA THR A 33 -9.01 2.83 5.79
C THR A 33 -9.68 1.47 6.00
N LEU A 34 -10.80 1.43 6.71
CA LEU A 34 -11.61 0.22 6.89
C LEU A 34 -12.14 -0.27 5.55
N MET A 35 -12.66 0.62 4.71
CA MET A 35 -13.07 0.30 3.34
C MET A 35 -11.88 -0.26 2.54
N SER A 36 -10.70 0.36 2.64
CA SER A 36 -9.49 -0.09 1.93
C SER A 36 -8.97 -1.45 2.42
N SER A 37 -9.08 -1.74 3.71
CA SER A 37 -8.75 -3.05 4.31
C SER A 37 -9.74 -4.12 3.86
N THR A 38 -11.03 -3.78 3.89
CA THR A 38 -12.15 -4.61 3.43
C THR A 38 -11.95 -4.97 1.96
N VAL A 39 -11.71 -3.98 1.10
CA VAL A 39 -11.45 -4.20 -0.34
C VAL A 39 -10.23 -5.11 -0.56
N ARG A 40 -9.12 -4.91 0.15
CA ARG A 40 -7.94 -5.80 0.08
C ARG A 40 -8.23 -7.24 0.55
N ARG A 41 -9.12 -7.40 1.51
CA ARG A 41 -9.53 -8.71 2.04
C ARG A 41 -10.46 -9.45 1.08
N PHE A 42 -11.40 -8.74 0.44
CA PHE A 42 -12.41 -9.33 -0.46
C PHE A 42 -11.94 -9.46 -1.91
N HIS A 43 -11.07 -8.56 -2.37
CA HIS A 43 -10.29 -8.71 -3.60
C HIS A 43 -8.79 -8.73 -3.21
N PRO A 44 -8.25 -9.90 -2.83
CA PRO A 44 -6.81 -10.07 -2.82
C PRO A 44 -6.33 -9.78 -4.24
N ALA A 45 -5.72 -8.62 -4.45
CA ALA A 45 -4.89 -8.43 -5.64
C ALA A 45 -3.91 -9.61 -5.65
N PRO A 46 -3.76 -10.35 -6.76
CA PRO A 46 -2.74 -11.39 -6.84
C PRO A 46 -1.44 -10.74 -6.39
N ALA A 47 -0.82 -11.34 -5.37
CA ALA A 47 0.27 -10.75 -4.62
C ALA A 47 1.28 -10.09 -5.57
N SER A 48 1.25 -8.76 -5.67
CA SER A 48 2.49 -8.06 -5.94
C SER A 48 3.33 -8.37 -4.72
N SER A 49 4.44 -9.06 -4.98
CA SER A 49 5.42 -9.54 -4.03
C SER A 49 5.56 -8.59 -2.83
N ALA A 50 5.60 -9.20 -1.65
CA ALA A 50 5.89 -8.53 -0.39
C ALA A 50 7.04 -7.52 -0.56
N PRO A 51 7.05 -6.39 0.18
CA PRO A 51 8.27 -5.61 0.29
C PRO A 51 9.30 -6.54 0.92
N VAL A 52 10.20 -7.07 0.09
CA VAL A 52 11.32 -7.88 0.51
C VAL A 52 12.02 -7.07 1.59
N ARG A 53 11.97 -7.59 2.82
CA ARG A 53 12.88 -7.19 3.87
C ARG A 53 14.25 -7.22 3.22
N ARG A 54 14.93 -6.08 3.13
CA ARG A 54 16.29 -5.98 2.59
C ARG A 54 17.20 -6.85 3.44
N GLU A 55 17.26 -8.13 3.12
CA GLU A 55 18.36 -9.00 3.48
C GLU A 55 19.55 -8.60 2.59
N PRO A 56 20.79 -8.71 3.08
CA PRO A 56 21.97 -8.38 2.29
C PRO A 56 21.96 -9.17 0.97
N PRO A 57 22.44 -8.62 -0.15
CA PRO A 57 22.34 -9.30 -1.43
C PRO A 57 23.21 -10.56 -1.40
N ALA A 58 22.59 -11.72 -1.28
CA ALA A 58 23.19 -12.98 -1.70
C ALA A 58 23.15 -12.99 -3.24
N SER A 59 24.19 -12.45 -3.86
CA SER A 59 24.32 -12.33 -5.31
C SER A 59 24.18 -13.66 -6.05
N SER A 60 24.36 -14.80 -5.37
CA SER A 60 24.20 -16.13 -5.96
C SER A 60 22.74 -16.54 -6.21
N SER A 61 21.79 -16.12 -5.38
CA SER A 61 20.41 -16.62 -5.50
C SER A 61 19.65 -16.00 -6.67
N GLN A 62 20.00 -14.78 -7.04
CA GLN A 62 19.37 -14.10 -8.18
C GLN A 62 19.85 -14.69 -9.52
N ASP A 63 21.14 -15.03 -9.61
CA ASP A 63 21.70 -15.70 -10.79
C ASP A 63 21.14 -17.12 -10.96
N ASP A 64 20.96 -17.86 -9.88
CA ASP A 64 20.34 -19.19 -9.90
C ASP A 64 18.88 -19.15 -10.36
N GLU A 65 18.10 -18.16 -9.90
CA GLU A 65 16.71 -17.96 -10.31
C GLU A 65 16.62 -17.61 -11.81
N VAL A 66 17.48 -16.70 -12.28
CA VAL A 66 17.53 -16.31 -13.69
C VAL A 66 17.90 -17.51 -14.58
N GLN A 67 18.86 -18.34 -14.17
CA GLN A 67 19.22 -19.56 -14.89
C GLN A 67 18.09 -20.60 -14.90
N ALA A 68 17.36 -20.75 -13.79
CA ALA A 68 16.20 -21.64 -13.71
C ALA A 68 15.08 -21.21 -14.66
N VAL A 69 14.80 -19.90 -14.76
CA VAL A 69 13.76 -19.37 -15.66
C VAL A 69 14.18 -19.52 -17.14
N ILE A 70 15.44 -19.22 -17.47
CA ILE A 70 15.95 -19.37 -18.85
C ILE A 70 15.92 -20.84 -19.28
N SER A 71 16.36 -21.77 -18.42
CA SER A 71 16.34 -23.20 -18.72
C SER A 71 14.91 -23.72 -18.90
N ALA A 72 13.95 -23.29 -18.08
CA ALA A 72 12.54 -23.62 -18.23
C ALA A 72 11.95 -23.08 -19.55
N ALA A 73 12.29 -21.85 -19.94
CA ALA A 73 11.85 -21.22 -21.18
C ALA A 73 12.42 -21.95 -22.42
N VAL A 74 13.71 -22.28 -22.42
CA VAL A 74 14.37 -23.02 -23.51
C VAL A 74 13.81 -24.43 -23.61
N HIS A 75 13.59 -25.11 -22.49
CA HIS A 75 13.01 -26.45 -22.47
C HIS A 75 11.57 -26.46 -23.01
N ARG A 76 10.75 -25.45 -22.66
CA ARG A 76 9.41 -25.25 -23.23
C ARG A 76 9.46 -25.01 -24.73
N TYR A 77 10.34 -24.11 -25.19
CA TYR A 77 10.50 -23.80 -26.61
C TYR A 77 10.91 -25.05 -27.42
N ARG A 78 11.86 -25.84 -26.90
CA ARG A 78 12.31 -27.07 -27.59
C ARG A 78 11.22 -28.14 -27.65
N ARG A 79 10.43 -28.31 -26.58
CA ARG A 79 9.28 -29.22 -26.59
C ARG A 79 8.16 -28.75 -27.53
N GLN A 80 7.99 -27.45 -27.67
CA GLN A 80 6.98 -26.87 -28.56
C GLN A 80 7.40 -26.97 -30.03
N LYS A 81 8.68 -26.71 -30.34
CA LYS A 81 9.24 -26.85 -31.70
C LYS A 81 9.35 -28.31 -32.17
N GLY A 82 9.46 -29.28 -31.26
CA GLY A 82 9.43 -30.70 -31.58
C GLY A 82 8.05 -31.28 -31.88
N ARG A 83 6.98 -30.47 -31.88
CA ARG A 83 5.61 -30.89 -32.22
C ARG A 83 5.16 -30.45 -33.62
N GLU A 84 6.01 -29.74 -34.36
CA GLU A 84 5.73 -29.23 -35.73
C GLU A 84 6.63 -29.86 -36.82
N SER A 85 7.32 -30.97 -36.52
CA SER A 85 7.98 -31.84 -37.52
C SER A 85 7.41 -33.24 -37.45
#